data_AF-A0A3R9SYE7-F1
#
_entry.id   AF-A0A3R9SYE7-F1
#
_cell.length_a   1.000
_cell.length_b   1.000
_cell.length_c   1.000
_cell.angle_alpha   90.00
_cell.angle_beta   90.00
_cell.angle_gamma   90.00
#
_symmetry.space_group_name_H-M   'P 1'
#
loop_
_entity.id
_entity.type
_entity.pdbx_description
1 polymer ?
#
loop_
_entity_poly.entity_id
_entity_poly.type
_entity_poly.pdbx_seq_one_letter_code
_entity_poly.pdbx_strand_id
1 'polypeptide(L)'
;PVPPPAERAEAAERAARLLAPLLPEPLDHVLLQADLTAVAPGPLQRPLAEMLDVLADVESKGGATVYRFTPASVRRALDAGRTAADLHAFLAEHSRTPVPQPLAYLIDDVARRHGHLRVGAASSYVRCDDEALLNEILADKRAAALGLRRLAPTVLAAQADPAALLEGLRTMGYAPAAESAAGDVVITRADSHRTPPRTPPEPVPEGPPVPDDTLLSAAIRAIRAGDLAATAPRRPSGTPQAPGELPRTSSAETLATLQAAVLTGQAVWVGYVNADGAASQRVLAPVRVEGGYVTGFDHTADEVRTYPLHRITGVAELEED
;
A
#
# COMPACT_ATOMS: atom_id res chain seq x y z
N PRO A 1 30.34 42.21 2.23
CA PRO A 1 30.07 41.48 0.97
C PRO A 1 31.23 40.53 0.66
N VAL A 2 30.95 39.24 0.49
CA VAL A 2 31.96 38.27 0.05
C VAL A 2 32.23 38.54 -1.44
N PRO A 3 33.49 38.73 -1.87
CA PRO A 3 33.80 39.00 -3.27
C PRO A 3 33.30 37.87 -4.19
N PRO A 4 32.97 38.14 -5.46
CA PRO A 4 32.59 37.12 -6.42
C PRO A 4 33.67 36.03 -6.60
N PRO A 5 33.30 34.80 -7.04
CA PRO A 5 34.23 33.67 -7.15
C PRO A 5 35.47 33.96 -8.01
N ALA A 6 35.31 34.72 -9.08
CA ALA A 6 36.41 35.10 -9.98
C ALA A 6 37.44 36.02 -9.31
N GLU A 7 36.98 37.05 -8.59
CA GLU A 7 37.86 37.95 -7.83
C GLU A 7 38.60 37.21 -6.71
N ARG A 8 37.95 36.22 -6.08
CA ARG A 8 38.61 35.33 -5.12
C ARG A 8 39.70 34.47 -5.74
N ALA A 9 39.46 33.91 -6.93
CA ALA A 9 40.45 33.12 -7.66
C ALA A 9 41.68 33.97 -8.05
N GLU A 10 41.48 35.17 -8.59
CA GLU A 10 42.57 36.09 -8.92
C GLU A 10 43.35 36.58 -7.69
N ALA A 11 42.64 36.83 -6.58
CA ALA A 11 43.30 37.15 -5.31
C ALA A 11 44.12 35.97 -4.78
N ALA A 12 43.62 34.73 -4.87
CA ALA A 12 44.33 33.53 -4.47
C ALA A 12 45.57 33.27 -5.34
N GLU A 13 45.49 33.46 -6.66
CA GLU A 13 46.65 33.35 -7.55
C GLU A 13 47.72 34.40 -7.25
N ARG A 14 47.32 35.65 -6.99
CA ARG A 14 48.26 36.71 -6.58
C ARG A 14 48.94 36.37 -5.26
N ALA A 15 48.19 35.90 -4.27
CA ALA A 15 48.76 35.45 -3.01
C ALA A 15 49.72 34.28 -3.20
N ALA A 16 49.36 33.27 -4.02
CA ALA A 16 50.22 32.13 -4.33
C ALA A 16 51.54 32.57 -4.98
N ARG A 17 51.51 33.50 -5.95
CA ARG A 17 52.72 34.04 -6.58
C ARG A 17 53.64 34.78 -5.59
N LEU A 18 53.07 35.53 -4.66
CA LEU A 18 53.85 36.27 -3.65
C LEU A 18 54.42 35.35 -2.55
N LEU A 19 53.69 34.29 -2.19
CA LEU A 19 54.10 33.35 -1.14
C LEU A 19 55.04 32.25 -1.64
N ALA A 20 54.95 31.86 -2.91
CA ALA A 20 55.77 30.79 -3.50
C ALA A 20 57.28 30.88 -3.18
N PRO A 21 57.97 32.04 -3.33
CA PRO A 21 59.40 32.13 -3.01
C PRO A 21 59.72 32.10 -1.52
N LEU A 22 58.71 32.18 -0.64
CA LEU A 22 58.87 32.12 0.82
C LEU A 22 58.66 30.70 1.39
N LEU A 23 58.15 29.78 0.57
CA LEU A 23 57.89 28.40 0.97
C LEU A 23 59.08 27.50 0.63
N PRO A 24 59.40 26.49 1.46
CA PRO A 24 60.43 25.51 1.14
C PRO A 24 60.02 24.67 -0.08
N GLU A 25 61.01 24.24 -0.85
CA GLU A 25 60.79 23.37 -2.02
C GLU A 25 60.19 22.01 -1.59
N PRO A 26 59.10 21.55 -2.22
CA PRO A 26 58.55 20.24 -1.95
C PRO A 26 59.49 19.11 -2.36
N LEU A 27 59.68 18.16 -1.47
CA LEU A 27 60.53 16.99 -1.66
C LEU A 27 59.77 15.86 -2.36
N ASP A 28 60.46 15.17 -3.25
CA ASP A 28 60.01 13.96 -3.94
C ASP A 28 60.47 12.67 -3.25
N HIS A 29 61.02 12.76 -2.04
CA HIS A 29 61.58 11.60 -1.35
C HIS A 29 61.44 11.64 0.16
N VAL A 30 61.61 10.46 0.78
CA VAL A 30 61.65 10.24 2.23
C VAL A 30 62.87 9.43 2.64
N LEU A 31 63.14 9.39 3.95
CA LEU A 31 64.16 8.53 4.54
C LEU A 31 63.50 7.35 5.24
N LEU A 32 63.69 6.14 4.73
CA LEU A 32 63.17 4.92 5.36
C LEU A 32 64.12 4.44 6.46
N GLN A 33 63.54 4.07 7.60
CA GLN A 33 64.24 3.61 8.79
C GLN A 33 63.88 2.15 9.12
N ALA A 34 64.76 1.46 9.85
CA ALA A 34 64.61 0.03 10.14
C ALA A 34 63.46 -0.31 11.12
N ASP A 35 62.88 0.68 11.78
CA ASP A 35 61.79 0.55 12.76
C ASP A 35 60.39 0.75 12.13
N LEU A 36 60.29 0.52 10.82
CA LEU A 36 59.07 0.70 10.03
C LEU A 36 58.57 2.14 10.02
N THR A 37 59.49 3.11 9.99
CA THR A 37 59.14 4.52 9.84
C THR A 37 59.75 5.14 8.58
N ALA A 38 59.09 6.16 8.05
CA ALA A 38 59.61 7.07 7.03
C ALA A 38 59.63 8.49 7.59
N VAL A 39 60.74 9.21 7.37
CA VAL A 39 60.89 10.60 7.79
C VAL A 39 60.92 11.50 6.56
N ALA A 40 60.00 12.46 6.52
CA ALA A 40 59.94 13.54 5.55
C ALA A 40 60.50 14.83 6.19
N PRO A 41 61.71 15.28 5.83
CA PRO A 41 62.36 16.44 6.46
C PRO A 41 61.79 17.79 6.00
N GLY A 42 60.81 17.79 5.09
CA GLY A 42 60.15 18.97 4.55
C GLY A 42 58.79 18.62 3.94
N PRO A 43 58.07 19.60 3.36
CA PRO A 43 56.82 19.31 2.68
C PRO A 43 57.07 18.37 1.51
N LEU A 44 56.20 17.40 1.31
CA LEU A 44 56.30 16.44 0.21
C LEU A 44 55.53 16.96 -1.01
N GLN A 45 55.97 16.54 -2.20
CA GLN A 45 55.15 16.65 -3.40
C GLN A 45 53.84 15.88 -3.21
N ARG A 46 52.75 16.42 -3.76
CA ARG A 46 51.39 15.87 -3.52
C ARG A 46 51.27 14.38 -3.82
N PRO A 47 51.78 13.83 -4.95
CA PRO A 47 51.61 12.40 -5.23
C PRO A 47 52.27 11.50 -4.17
N LEU A 48 53.45 11.89 -3.68
CA LEU A 48 54.18 11.17 -2.63
C LEU A 48 53.43 11.27 -1.29
N ALA A 49 52.96 12.47 -0.93
CA ALA A 49 52.18 12.68 0.29
C ALA A 49 50.89 11.84 0.31
N GLU A 50 50.11 11.88 -0.78
CA GLU A 50 48.85 11.15 -0.91
C GLU A 50 49.05 9.64 -0.80
N MET A 51 50.10 9.10 -1.42
CA MET A 51 50.40 7.67 -1.30
C MET A 51 50.85 7.31 0.12
N LEU A 52 51.69 8.11 0.76
CA LEU A 52 52.14 7.86 2.14
C LEU A 52 50.99 7.98 3.16
N ASP A 53 50.03 8.89 2.96
CA ASP A 53 48.84 9.01 3.79
C ASP A 53 47.94 7.74 3.74
N VAL A 54 48.01 6.99 2.64
CA VAL A 54 47.33 5.69 2.52
C VAL A 54 48.20 4.56 3.08
N LEU A 55 49.49 4.53 2.71
CA LEU A 55 50.42 3.44 2.98
C LEU A 55 50.98 3.42 4.41
N ALA A 56 50.88 4.53 5.15
CA ALA A 56 51.40 4.68 6.50
C ALA A 56 50.48 5.57 7.36
N ASP A 57 50.69 5.51 8.67
CA ASP A 57 50.02 6.37 9.64
C ASP A 57 50.96 7.51 10.07
N VAL A 58 50.44 8.74 10.20
CA VAL A 58 51.28 9.87 10.65
C VAL A 58 51.42 9.83 12.16
N GLU A 59 52.65 9.66 12.64
CA GLU A 59 52.98 9.64 14.06
C GLU A 59 53.27 11.04 14.61
N SER A 60 53.95 11.87 13.82
CA SER A 60 54.27 13.25 14.19
C SER A 60 54.31 14.16 12.97
N LYS A 61 53.84 15.41 13.14
CA LYS A 61 53.83 16.48 12.13
C LYS A 61 54.71 17.67 12.54
N GLY A 62 55.82 17.40 13.23
CA GLY A 62 56.77 18.43 13.68
C GLY A 62 57.61 19.01 12.54
N GLY A 63 58.83 19.43 12.85
CA GLY A 63 59.80 19.92 11.85
C GLY A 63 60.17 18.88 10.78
N ALA A 64 59.90 17.60 11.05
CA ALA A 64 59.86 16.53 10.07
C ALA A 64 58.58 15.71 10.31
N THR A 65 57.90 15.31 9.22
CA THR A 65 56.75 14.42 9.32
C THR A 65 57.25 12.99 9.40
N VAL A 66 56.81 12.27 10.43
CA VAL A 66 57.16 10.86 10.64
C VAL A 66 55.94 10.01 10.32
N TYR A 67 56.11 9.10 9.37
CA TYR A 67 55.12 8.13 8.96
C TYR A 67 55.51 6.76 9.52
N ARG A 68 54.57 6.00 10.04
CA ARG A 68 54.76 4.65 10.55
C ARG A 68 54.01 3.66 9.68
N PHE A 69 54.73 2.67 9.15
CA PHE A 69 54.13 1.55 8.43
C PHE A 69 53.64 0.51 9.43
N THR A 70 52.35 0.23 9.36
CA THR A 70 51.65 -0.79 10.15
C THR A 70 51.00 -1.82 9.24
N PRO A 71 50.74 -3.06 9.71
CA PRO A 71 49.98 -4.03 8.92
C PRO A 71 48.63 -3.50 8.43
N ALA A 72 47.98 -2.64 9.20
CA ALA A 72 46.70 -2.02 8.85
C ALA A 72 46.84 -0.98 7.73
N SER A 73 47.85 -0.10 7.81
CA SER A 73 48.13 0.89 6.75
C SER A 73 48.53 0.25 5.42
N VAL A 74 49.37 -0.80 5.45
CA VAL A 74 49.71 -1.57 4.24
C VAL A 74 48.46 -2.23 3.65
N ARG A 75 47.62 -2.85 4.49
CA ARG A 75 46.34 -3.42 4.04
C ARG A 75 45.45 -2.37 3.38
N ARG A 76 45.35 -1.16 3.95
CA ARG A 76 44.59 -0.04 3.38
C ARG A 76 45.06 0.31 1.96
N ALA A 77 46.37 0.30 1.73
CA ALA A 77 46.92 0.52 0.39
C ALA A 77 46.55 -0.60 -0.59
N LEU A 78 46.56 -1.86 -0.15
CA LEU A 78 46.12 -3.00 -0.96
C LEU A 78 44.61 -2.96 -1.25
N ASP A 79 43.79 -2.57 -0.26
CA ASP A 79 42.34 -2.38 -0.42
C ASP A 79 42.03 -1.25 -1.42
N ALA A 80 42.90 -0.25 -1.51
CA ALA A 80 42.85 0.81 -2.52
C ALA A 80 43.31 0.37 -3.93
N GLY A 81 43.59 -0.93 -4.12
CA GLY A 81 43.93 -1.52 -5.41
C GLY A 81 45.42 -1.51 -5.76
N ARG A 82 46.31 -1.21 -4.81
CA ARG A 82 47.76 -1.33 -5.01
C ARG A 82 48.22 -2.77 -4.89
N THR A 83 49.20 -3.18 -5.69
CA THR A 83 49.85 -4.48 -5.54
C THR A 83 51.12 -4.35 -4.69
N ALA A 84 51.60 -5.47 -4.12
CA ALA A 84 52.89 -5.48 -3.41
C ALA A 84 54.03 -4.97 -4.30
N ALA A 85 54.03 -5.33 -5.59
CA ALA A 85 55.02 -4.87 -6.56
C ALA A 85 54.96 -3.34 -6.73
N ASP A 86 53.76 -2.75 -6.80
CA ASP A 86 53.60 -1.29 -6.89
C ASP A 86 54.13 -0.60 -5.63
N LEU A 87 53.87 -1.17 -4.45
CA LEU A 87 54.33 -0.61 -3.18
C LEU A 87 55.87 -0.66 -3.06
N HIS A 88 56.48 -1.78 -3.44
CA HIS A 88 57.95 -1.91 -3.47
C HIS A 88 58.58 -0.94 -4.48
N ALA A 89 58.02 -0.85 -5.69
CA ALA A 89 58.52 0.06 -6.71
C ALA A 89 58.41 1.53 -6.26
N PHE A 90 57.27 1.90 -5.69
CA PHE A 90 57.02 3.24 -5.16
C PHE A 90 58.04 3.62 -4.06
N LEU A 91 58.25 2.73 -3.08
CA LEU A 91 59.20 2.96 -2.00
C LEU A 91 60.65 3.01 -2.50
N ALA A 92 61.00 2.19 -3.50
CA ALA A 92 62.33 2.22 -4.10
C ALA A 92 62.60 3.51 -4.89
N GLU A 93 61.58 4.06 -5.56
CA GLU A 93 61.67 5.31 -6.31
C GLU A 93 61.77 6.54 -5.39
N HIS A 94 60.97 6.59 -4.32
CA HIS A 94 60.85 7.77 -3.47
C HIS A 94 61.66 7.69 -2.16
N SER A 95 62.54 6.70 -2.01
CA SER A 95 63.39 6.60 -0.82
C SER A 95 64.83 7.01 -1.12
N ARG A 96 65.40 7.85 -0.25
CA ARG A 96 66.84 8.17 -0.28
C ARG A 96 67.72 7.10 0.35
N THR A 97 67.13 6.19 1.11
CA THR A 97 67.80 5.04 1.72
C THR A 97 67.29 3.75 1.07
N PRO A 98 68.08 2.66 1.06
CA PRO A 98 67.56 1.36 0.63
C PRO A 98 66.33 0.96 1.46
N VAL A 99 65.34 0.31 0.84
CA VAL A 99 64.14 -0.16 1.53
C VAL A 99 64.55 -1.17 2.62
N PRO A 100 64.25 -0.91 3.91
CA PRO A 100 64.62 -1.82 4.98
C PRO A 100 63.95 -3.18 4.83
N GLN A 101 64.69 -4.27 5.07
CA GLN A 101 64.16 -5.63 5.00
C GLN A 101 62.90 -5.86 5.85
N PRO A 102 62.77 -5.32 7.08
CA PRO A 102 61.52 -5.48 7.86
C PRO A 102 60.30 -4.90 7.16
N LEU A 103 60.44 -3.78 6.46
CA LEU A 103 59.35 -3.14 5.72
C LEU A 103 58.98 -3.98 4.49
N ALA A 104 59.97 -4.48 3.77
CA ALA A 104 59.73 -5.36 2.63
C ALA A 104 58.97 -6.62 3.04
N TYR A 105 59.37 -7.24 4.16
CA TYR A 105 58.72 -8.42 4.71
C TYR A 105 57.27 -8.13 5.14
N LEU A 106 57.03 -6.99 5.80
CA LEU A 106 55.68 -6.56 6.19
C LEU A 106 54.75 -6.46 4.98
N ILE A 107 55.22 -5.84 3.89
CA ILE A 107 54.45 -5.69 2.66
C ILE A 107 54.09 -7.06 2.08
N ASP A 108 55.06 -7.95 1.93
CA ASP A 108 54.85 -9.27 1.35
C ASP A 108 53.92 -10.14 2.20
N ASP A 109 54.05 -10.09 3.52
CA ASP A 109 53.23 -10.87 4.45
C ASP A 109 51.77 -10.40 4.45
N VAL A 110 51.53 -9.09 4.46
CA VAL A 110 50.17 -8.53 4.35
C VAL A 110 49.58 -8.82 2.97
N ALA A 111 50.35 -8.68 1.90
CA ALA A 111 49.91 -8.96 0.54
C ALA A 111 49.55 -10.44 0.32
N ARG A 112 50.33 -11.37 0.88
CA ARG A 112 49.99 -12.80 0.86
C ARG A 112 48.64 -13.06 1.49
N ARG A 113 48.35 -12.41 2.63
CA ARG A 113 47.11 -12.62 3.40
C ARG A 113 45.92 -11.84 2.84
N HIS A 114 46.15 -10.82 2.02
CA HIS A 114 45.13 -9.98 1.40
C HIS A 114 44.39 -10.74 0.29
N GLY A 115 43.06 -10.59 0.24
CA GLY A 115 42.25 -11.20 -0.82
C GLY A 115 42.07 -12.72 -0.77
N HIS A 116 42.53 -13.40 0.30
CA HIS A 116 42.24 -14.83 0.52
C HIS A 116 40.75 -15.11 0.68
N LEU A 117 40.05 -14.23 1.39
CA LEU A 117 38.60 -14.29 1.53
C LEU A 117 37.98 -13.38 0.47
N ARG A 118 37.07 -13.95 -0.31
CA ARG A 118 36.34 -13.23 -1.37
C ARG A 118 34.86 -13.25 -1.02
N VAL A 119 34.28 -12.06 -0.93
CA VAL A 119 32.84 -11.88 -0.75
C VAL A 119 32.26 -11.45 -2.09
N GLY A 120 31.12 -12.03 -2.46
CA GLY A 120 30.36 -11.63 -3.63
C GLY A 120 28.87 -11.66 -3.32
N ALA A 121 28.08 -10.89 -4.07
CA ALA A 121 26.63 -10.94 -3.96
C ALA A 121 26.11 -12.29 -4.50
N ALA A 122 25.15 -12.87 -3.78
CA ALA A 122 24.36 -14.01 -4.20
C ALA A 122 22.96 -13.83 -3.60
N SER A 123 21.97 -13.55 -4.45
CA SER A 123 20.59 -13.27 -4.04
C SER A 123 19.82 -14.55 -3.70
N SER A 124 20.20 -15.66 -4.33
CA SER A 124 19.66 -16.99 -4.06
C SER A 124 20.65 -18.09 -4.45
N TYR A 125 20.33 -19.34 -4.16
CA TYR A 125 21.16 -20.50 -4.50
C TYR A 125 20.31 -21.68 -4.97
N VAL A 126 20.93 -22.59 -5.72
CA VAL A 126 20.38 -23.89 -6.09
C VAL A 126 21.27 -24.97 -5.49
N ARG A 127 20.67 -25.90 -4.75
CA ARG A 127 21.32 -27.12 -4.29
C ARG A 127 20.75 -28.32 -5.06
N CYS A 128 21.64 -29.18 -5.55
CA CYS A 128 21.25 -30.44 -6.17
C CYS A 128 22.33 -31.48 -5.89
N ASP A 129 21.92 -32.69 -5.53
CA ASP A 129 22.84 -33.80 -5.26
C ASP A 129 23.43 -34.38 -6.56
N ASP A 130 22.85 -34.04 -7.72
CA ASP A 130 23.37 -34.39 -9.05
C ASP A 130 24.18 -33.24 -9.65
N GLU A 131 25.51 -33.41 -9.68
CA GLU A 131 26.44 -32.44 -10.26
C GLU A 131 26.23 -32.27 -11.77
N ALA A 132 25.86 -33.34 -12.49
CA ALA A 132 25.67 -33.32 -13.94
C ALA A 132 24.49 -32.44 -14.33
N LEU A 133 23.39 -32.51 -13.58
CA LEU A 133 22.24 -31.63 -13.76
C LEU A 133 22.60 -30.15 -13.58
N LEU A 134 23.41 -29.82 -12.57
CA LEU A 134 23.86 -28.44 -12.36
C LEU A 134 24.80 -27.97 -13.48
N ASN A 135 25.61 -28.86 -14.06
CA ASN A 135 26.43 -28.54 -15.22
C ASN A 135 25.57 -28.31 -16.48
N GLU A 136 24.50 -29.08 -16.67
CA GLU A 136 23.53 -28.87 -17.74
C GLU A 136 22.86 -27.50 -17.63
N ILE A 137 22.37 -27.15 -16.43
CA ILE A 137 21.74 -25.86 -16.15
C ILE A 137 22.71 -24.70 -16.45
N LEU A 138 23.99 -24.83 -16.04
CA LEU A 138 25.01 -23.80 -16.31
C LEU A 138 25.34 -23.65 -17.79
N ALA A 139 25.22 -24.73 -18.58
CA ALA A 139 25.50 -24.72 -20.01
C ALA A 139 24.32 -24.20 -20.86
N ASP A 140 23.09 -24.22 -20.32
CA ASP A 140 21.91 -23.73 -21.03
C ASP A 140 21.91 -22.20 -21.12
N LYS A 141 21.87 -21.68 -22.36
CA LYS A 141 21.82 -20.24 -22.65
C LYS A 141 20.61 -19.54 -22.02
N ARG A 142 19.49 -20.26 -21.80
CA ARG A 142 18.30 -19.72 -21.14
C ARG A 142 18.57 -19.33 -19.68
N ALA A 143 19.54 -19.98 -19.03
CA ALA A 143 19.94 -19.67 -17.65
C ALA A 143 20.77 -18.38 -17.51
N ALA A 144 21.20 -17.76 -18.61
CA ALA A 144 22.04 -16.56 -18.57
C ALA A 144 21.40 -15.41 -17.77
N ALA A 145 20.08 -15.26 -17.86
CA ALA A 145 19.33 -14.24 -17.13
C ALA A 145 19.31 -14.48 -15.60
N LEU A 146 19.57 -15.70 -15.14
CA LEU A 146 19.59 -16.06 -13.71
C LEU A 146 20.91 -15.68 -13.03
N GLY A 147 21.96 -15.38 -13.82
CA GLY A 147 23.27 -15.01 -13.31
C GLY A 147 23.91 -16.10 -12.46
N LEU A 148 23.84 -17.36 -12.92
CA LEU A 148 24.33 -18.52 -12.18
C LEU A 148 25.86 -18.58 -12.13
N ARG A 149 26.38 -18.94 -10.96
CA ARG A 149 27.80 -19.19 -10.72
C ARG A 149 27.98 -20.40 -9.81
N ARG A 150 28.84 -21.34 -10.20
CA ARG A 150 29.21 -22.51 -9.41
C ARG A 150 29.96 -22.08 -8.13
N LEU A 151 29.46 -22.47 -6.96
CA LEU A 151 30.14 -22.27 -5.66
C LEU A 151 30.73 -23.56 -5.10
N ALA A 152 30.04 -24.69 -5.32
CA ALA A 152 30.48 -26.03 -4.93
C ALA A 152 29.92 -27.06 -5.94
N PRO A 153 30.43 -28.31 -5.99
CA PRO A 153 29.95 -29.33 -6.93
C PRO A 153 28.44 -29.56 -6.93
N THR A 154 27.78 -29.33 -5.79
CA THR A 154 26.32 -29.48 -5.60
C THR A 154 25.60 -28.15 -5.36
N VAL A 155 26.28 -27.00 -5.52
CA VAL A 155 25.71 -25.67 -5.21
C VAL A 155 26.03 -24.63 -6.27
N LEU A 156 24.98 -23.96 -6.78
CA LEU A 156 25.07 -22.76 -7.61
C LEU A 156 24.57 -21.55 -6.82
N ALA A 157 25.26 -20.41 -6.93
CA ALA A 157 24.70 -19.11 -6.56
C ALA A 157 24.05 -18.47 -7.77
N ALA A 158 23.01 -17.67 -7.54
CA ALA A 158 22.32 -16.89 -8.55
C ALA A 158 22.28 -15.41 -8.15
N GLN A 159 22.25 -14.53 -9.14
CA GLN A 159 21.98 -13.09 -8.91
C GLN A 159 20.48 -12.79 -8.87
N ALA A 160 19.66 -13.65 -9.47
CA ALA A 160 18.22 -13.59 -9.38
C ALA A 160 17.73 -13.84 -7.94
N ASP A 161 16.65 -13.17 -7.53
CA ASP A 161 15.98 -13.48 -6.27
C ASP A 161 15.36 -14.89 -6.29
N PRO A 162 15.00 -15.46 -5.12
CA PRO A 162 14.49 -16.84 -5.05
C PRO A 162 13.24 -17.09 -5.92
N ALA A 163 12.34 -16.12 -6.07
CA ALA A 163 11.11 -16.31 -6.84
C ALA A 163 11.40 -16.33 -8.35
N ALA A 164 12.22 -15.40 -8.82
CA ALA A 164 12.67 -15.36 -10.22
C ALA A 164 13.50 -16.60 -10.59
N LEU A 165 14.35 -17.10 -9.67
CA LEU A 165 15.11 -18.33 -9.87
C LEU A 165 14.19 -19.56 -10.00
N LEU A 166 13.20 -19.70 -9.12
CA LEU A 166 12.23 -20.79 -9.17
C LEU A 166 11.44 -20.80 -10.50
N GLU A 167 10.90 -19.64 -10.89
CA GLU A 167 10.13 -19.51 -12.14
C GLU A 167 11.00 -19.69 -13.39
N GLY A 168 12.23 -19.18 -13.38
CA GLY A 168 13.17 -19.36 -14.47
C GLY A 168 13.53 -20.83 -14.71
N LEU A 169 13.85 -21.55 -13.64
CA LEU A 169 14.13 -22.99 -13.72
C LEU A 169 12.90 -23.80 -14.16
N ARG A 170 11.69 -23.43 -13.70
CA ARG A 170 10.43 -24.05 -14.18
C ARG A 170 10.21 -23.82 -15.68
N THR A 171 10.44 -22.60 -16.15
CA THR A 171 10.32 -22.25 -17.58
C THR A 171 11.32 -23.03 -18.44
N MET A 172 12.46 -23.41 -17.87
CA MET A 172 13.46 -24.24 -18.53
C MET A 172 13.08 -25.73 -18.60
N GLY A 173 12.07 -26.15 -17.83
CA GLY A 173 11.59 -27.53 -17.76
C GLY A 173 12.04 -28.30 -16.50
N TYR A 174 12.72 -27.65 -15.57
CA TYR A 174 13.13 -28.26 -14.30
C TYR A 174 12.01 -28.16 -13.25
N ALA A 175 12.07 -29.02 -12.23
CA ALA A 175 11.11 -29.03 -11.13
C ALA A 175 11.77 -28.64 -9.79
N PRO A 176 12.18 -27.37 -9.61
CA PRO A 176 12.81 -26.94 -8.37
C PRO A 176 11.78 -26.86 -7.23
N ALA A 177 12.26 -27.14 -6.02
CA ALA A 177 11.50 -26.91 -4.80
C ALA A 177 12.09 -25.69 -4.06
N ALA A 178 11.23 -24.89 -3.41
CA ALA A 178 11.69 -23.80 -2.58
C ALA A 178 12.35 -24.36 -1.32
N GLU A 179 13.46 -23.77 -0.87
CA GLU A 179 14.03 -24.03 0.46
C GLU A 179 13.73 -22.84 1.39
N SER A 180 13.53 -23.13 2.68
CA SER A 180 13.38 -22.11 3.72
C SER A 180 14.73 -21.54 4.12
N ALA A 181 14.74 -20.46 4.91
CA ALA A 181 15.97 -19.93 5.49
C ALA A 181 16.73 -20.94 6.38
N ALA A 182 16.06 -22.00 6.85
CA ALA A 182 16.68 -23.09 7.61
C ALA A 182 17.21 -24.23 6.72
N GLY A 183 17.00 -24.18 5.40
CA GLY A 183 17.41 -25.21 4.44
C GLY A 183 16.38 -26.34 4.24
N ASP A 184 15.26 -26.30 4.96
CA ASP A 184 14.17 -27.27 4.76
C ASP A 184 13.38 -26.95 3.49
N VAL A 185 12.98 -27.99 2.74
CA VAL A 185 12.16 -27.83 1.54
C VAL A 185 10.76 -27.32 1.91
N VAL A 186 10.41 -26.14 1.41
CA VAL A 186 9.09 -25.53 1.53
C VAL A 186 8.24 -25.99 0.36
N ILE A 187 7.24 -26.83 0.67
CA ILE A 187 6.17 -27.15 -0.27
C ILE A 187 5.19 -25.98 -0.24
N THR A 188 5.41 -24.99 -1.11
CA THR A 188 4.39 -23.97 -1.39
C THR A 188 3.29 -24.66 -2.18
N ARG A 189 2.27 -25.19 -1.49
CA ARG A 189 0.99 -25.49 -2.15
C ARG A 189 0.55 -24.18 -2.78
N ALA A 190 0.33 -24.15 -4.10
CA ALA A 190 -0.18 -22.97 -4.77
C ALA A 190 -1.38 -22.47 -3.96
N ASP A 191 -1.27 -21.27 -3.39
CA ASP A 191 -2.35 -20.68 -2.61
C ASP A 191 -3.56 -20.69 -3.53
N SER A 192 -4.54 -21.54 -3.20
CA SER A 192 -5.84 -21.44 -3.82
C SER A 192 -6.28 -20.02 -3.54
N HIS A 193 -6.39 -19.18 -4.57
CA HIS A 193 -6.93 -17.83 -4.44
C HIS A 193 -8.31 -17.95 -3.79
N ARG A 194 -8.36 -17.84 -2.46
CA ARG A 194 -9.62 -17.82 -1.72
C ARG A 194 -10.16 -16.43 -1.93
N THR A 195 -11.36 -16.36 -2.49
CA THR A 195 -12.15 -15.16 -2.45
C THR A 195 -12.20 -14.68 -1.00
N PRO A 196 -11.89 -13.40 -0.69
CA PRO A 196 -11.99 -12.89 0.67
C PRO A 196 -13.41 -13.15 1.20
N PRO A 197 -13.57 -13.38 2.52
CA PRO A 197 -14.88 -13.63 3.10
C PRO A 197 -15.84 -12.52 2.69
N ARG A 198 -16.97 -12.89 2.08
CA ARG A 198 -17.99 -11.92 1.66
C ARG A 198 -18.51 -11.23 2.91
N THR A 199 -18.25 -9.93 3.04
CA THR A 199 -18.88 -9.09 4.07
C THR A 199 -20.38 -9.05 3.79
N PRO A 200 -21.25 -9.34 4.78
CA PRO A 200 -22.69 -9.13 4.61
C PRO A 200 -22.96 -7.66 4.24
N PRO A 201 -23.85 -7.37 3.29
CA PRO A 201 -24.23 -5.98 3.01
C PRO A 201 -24.81 -5.33 4.27
N GLU A 202 -24.50 -4.04 4.47
CA GLU A 202 -24.99 -3.27 5.60
C GLU A 202 -26.54 -3.25 5.59
N PRO A 203 -27.22 -3.49 6.72
CA PRO A 203 -28.68 -3.49 6.75
C PRO A 203 -29.22 -2.13 6.32
N VAL A 204 -29.98 -2.10 5.22
CA VAL A 204 -30.77 -0.93 4.84
C VAL A 204 -31.76 -0.68 5.98
N PRO A 205 -31.86 0.55 6.53
CA PRO A 205 -32.88 0.83 7.54
C PRO A 205 -34.26 0.67 6.90
N GLU A 206 -34.96 -0.42 7.20
CA GLU A 206 -36.39 -0.56 6.95
C GLU A 206 -37.13 0.35 7.94
N GLY A 207 -37.35 1.59 7.50
CA GLY A 207 -38.20 2.55 8.19
C GLY A 207 -38.60 3.66 7.21
N PRO A 208 -39.86 4.14 7.26
CA PRO A 208 -40.25 5.28 6.44
C PRO A 208 -39.36 6.49 6.76
N PRO A 209 -39.06 7.35 5.77
CA PRO A 209 -38.22 8.52 5.99
C PRO A 209 -38.82 9.40 7.09
N VAL A 210 -37.95 10.06 7.86
CA VAL A 210 -38.37 10.97 8.93
C VAL A 210 -39.36 12.00 8.35
N PRO A 211 -40.55 12.18 8.96
CA PRO A 211 -41.58 13.06 8.40
C PRO A 211 -41.06 14.49 8.27
N ASP A 212 -41.39 15.13 7.15
CA ASP A 212 -41.08 16.53 6.91
C ASP A 212 -41.98 17.47 7.75
N ASP A 213 -41.57 18.73 7.88
CA ASP A 213 -42.29 19.74 8.67
C ASP A 213 -43.75 19.93 8.19
N THR A 214 -44.01 19.67 6.91
CA THR A 214 -45.37 19.70 6.34
C THR A 214 -46.25 18.61 6.92
N LEU A 215 -45.78 17.35 6.95
CA LEU A 215 -46.50 16.24 7.59
C LEU A 215 -46.69 16.48 9.09
N LEU A 216 -45.67 17.00 9.77
CA LEU A 216 -45.74 17.31 11.19
C LEU A 216 -46.81 18.37 11.47
N SER A 217 -46.86 19.42 10.64
CA SER A 217 -47.85 20.49 10.77
C SER A 217 -49.28 20.03 10.50
N ALA A 218 -49.48 19.13 9.54
CA ALA A 218 -50.76 18.51 9.25
C ALA A 218 -51.24 17.63 10.41
N ALA A 219 -50.35 16.82 10.98
CA ALA A 219 -50.65 15.99 12.15
C ALA A 219 -51.05 16.84 13.38
N ILE A 220 -50.33 17.93 13.65
CA ILE A 220 -50.68 18.87 14.73
C ILE A 220 -52.07 19.49 14.50
N ARG A 221 -52.40 19.86 13.26
CA ARG A 221 -53.72 20.42 12.93
C ARG A 221 -54.83 19.38 13.14
N ALA A 222 -54.61 18.14 12.72
CA ALA A 222 -55.55 17.05 12.92
C ALA A 222 -55.82 16.75 14.40
N ILE A 223 -54.77 16.73 15.24
CA ILE A 223 -54.92 16.56 16.70
C ILE A 223 -55.74 17.72 17.29
N ARG A 224 -55.43 18.97 16.93
CA ARG A 224 -56.17 20.14 17.43
C ARG A 224 -57.63 20.16 16.97
N ALA A 225 -57.92 19.69 15.76
CA ALA A 225 -59.28 19.54 15.26
C ALA A 225 -60.04 18.45 16.04
N GLY A 226 -59.39 17.32 16.35
CA GLY A 226 -59.93 16.27 17.22
C GLY A 226 -60.22 16.76 18.63
N ASP A 227 -59.33 17.55 19.24
CA ASP A 227 -59.53 18.12 20.56
C ASP A 227 -60.71 19.12 20.59
N LEU A 228 -60.87 19.94 19.54
CA LEU A 228 -62.02 20.82 19.36
C LEU A 228 -63.34 20.03 19.18
N ALA A 229 -63.31 18.95 18.41
CA ALA A 229 -64.46 18.06 18.23
C ALA A 229 -64.84 17.30 19.50
N ALA A 230 -63.86 16.95 20.34
CA ALA A 230 -64.06 16.27 21.62
C ALA A 230 -64.61 17.20 22.72
N THR A 231 -64.29 18.49 22.66
CA THR A 231 -64.74 19.50 23.64
C THR A 231 -66.00 20.26 23.22
N ALA A 232 -66.43 20.15 21.96
CA ALA A 232 -67.70 20.69 21.50
C ALA A 232 -68.89 19.93 22.12
N PRO A 233 -69.79 20.60 22.88
CA PRO A 233 -70.91 19.92 23.53
C PRO A 233 -71.94 19.44 22.49
N ARG A 234 -71.97 18.13 22.23
CA ARG A 234 -73.04 17.50 21.44
C ARG A 234 -74.37 17.55 22.20
N ARG A 235 -75.33 18.28 21.63
CA ARG A 235 -76.73 18.36 22.07
C ARG A 235 -77.45 17.04 21.74
N PRO A 236 -78.09 16.35 22.70
CA PRO A 236 -78.76 15.09 22.43
C PRO A 236 -80.15 15.33 21.83
N SER A 237 -80.34 14.90 20.58
CA SER A 237 -81.63 14.76 19.90
C SER A 237 -81.37 13.87 18.67
N GLY A 238 -81.97 12.71 18.42
CA GLY A 238 -83.12 12.05 19.02
C GLY A 238 -83.88 11.35 17.89
N THR A 239 -83.42 10.17 17.46
CA THR A 239 -84.23 9.06 16.90
C THR A 239 -83.30 7.87 16.62
N PRO A 240 -83.60 6.66 17.11
CA PRO A 240 -82.71 5.51 16.99
C PRO A 240 -82.81 4.89 15.58
N GLN A 241 -81.76 5.05 14.78
CA GLN A 241 -81.49 4.20 13.63
C GLN A 241 -80.22 3.40 13.95
N ALA A 242 -80.31 2.08 13.85
CA ALA A 242 -79.26 1.18 14.32
C ALA A 242 -77.96 1.41 13.51
N PRO A 243 -76.79 1.61 14.17
CA PRO A 243 -75.50 1.59 13.49
C PRO A 243 -75.21 0.16 13.04
N GLY A 244 -75.15 -0.10 11.74
CA GLY A 244 -74.72 -1.41 11.23
C GLY A 244 -75.32 -1.93 9.92
N GLU A 245 -76.27 -1.24 9.27
CA GLU A 245 -76.72 -1.68 7.94
C GLU A 245 -75.77 -1.21 6.83
N LEU A 246 -75.26 -2.18 6.05
CA LEU A 246 -74.41 -1.99 4.89
C LEU A 246 -75.18 -1.25 3.78
N PRO A 247 -74.63 -0.19 3.16
CA PRO A 247 -75.22 0.39 1.97
C PRO A 247 -75.37 -0.69 0.88
N ARG A 248 -76.54 -0.74 0.23
CA ARG A 248 -76.81 -1.61 -0.94
C ARG A 248 -77.12 -0.73 -2.15
N THR A 249 -76.08 -0.38 -2.91
CA THR A 249 -76.20 0.37 -4.17
C THR A 249 -76.08 -0.58 -5.36
N SER A 250 -76.64 -0.21 -6.52
CA SER A 250 -76.50 -1.02 -7.73
C SER A 250 -75.04 -1.04 -8.23
N SER A 251 -74.60 -2.10 -8.94
CA SER A 251 -73.19 -2.20 -9.37
C SER A 251 -72.71 -1.05 -10.26
N ALA A 252 -73.61 -0.48 -11.09
CA ALA A 252 -73.30 0.66 -11.94
C ALA A 252 -73.12 1.95 -11.12
N GLU A 253 -73.94 2.14 -10.09
CA GLU A 253 -73.90 3.29 -9.17
C GLU A 253 -72.65 3.22 -8.28
N THR A 254 -72.35 2.06 -7.71
CA THR A 254 -71.11 1.80 -6.96
C THR A 254 -69.86 2.17 -7.78
N LEU A 255 -69.82 1.75 -9.05
CA LEU A 255 -68.69 2.05 -9.93
C LEU A 255 -68.60 3.55 -10.24
N ALA A 256 -69.73 4.21 -10.52
CA ALA A 256 -69.77 5.64 -10.79
C ALA A 256 -69.31 6.47 -9.59
N THR A 257 -69.79 6.15 -8.37
CA THR A 257 -69.38 6.84 -7.13
C THR A 257 -67.90 6.63 -6.83
N LEU A 258 -67.37 5.41 -7.02
CA LEU A 258 -65.94 5.16 -6.82
C LEU A 258 -65.07 5.88 -7.87
N GLN A 259 -65.51 5.96 -9.13
CA GLN A 259 -64.80 6.73 -10.16
C GLN A 259 -64.84 8.24 -9.87
N ALA A 260 -65.98 8.76 -9.40
CA ALA A 260 -66.08 10.15 -8.97
C ALA A 260 -65.15 10.45 -7.79
N ALA A 261 -65.12 9.57 -6.79
CA ALA A 261 -64.24 9.69 -5.63
C ALA A 261 -62.74 9.61 -5.99
N VAL A 262 -62.35 8.83 -7.01
CA VAL A 262 -60.97 8.86 -7.55
C VAL A 262 -60.63 10.22 -8.14
N LEU A 263 -61.58 10.86 -8.83
CA LEU A 263 -61.37 12.17 -9.44
C LEU A 263 -61.32 13.31 -8.42
N THR A 264 -62.15 13.24 -7.36
CA THR A 264 -62.18 14.26 -6.29
C THR A 264 -61.17 14.00 -5.18
N GLY A 265 -60.65 12.77 -5.07
CA GLY A 265 -59.76 12.35 -3.99
C GLY A 265 -60.45 12.16 -2.64
N GLN A 266 -61.79 12.09 -2.62
CA GLN A 266 -62.56 11.96 -1.38
C GLN A 266 -62.65 10.51 -0.91
N ALA A 267 -62.69 10.32 0.42
CA ALA A 267 -62.90 9.02 1.01
C ALA A 267 -64.39 8.65 1.00
N VAL A 268 -64.68 7.40 0.66
CA VAL A 268 -66.04 6.86 0.62
C VAL A 268 -66.19 5.68 1.56
N TRP A 269 -67.39 5.48 2.06
CA TRP A 269 -67.75 4.33 2.86
C TRP A 269 -68.21 3.19 1.97
N VAL A 270 -67.61 2.01 2.11
CA VAL A 270 -67.93 0.83 1.30
C VAL A 270 -68.27 -0.38 2.17
N GLY A 271 -69.33 -1.09 1.80
CA GLY A 271 -69.59 -2.43 2.31
C GLY A 271 -68.84 -3.45 1.46
N TYR A 272 -68.07 -4.34 2.09
CA TYR A 272 -67.25 -5.35 1.41
C TYR A 272 -67.43 -6.73 2.02
N VAL A 273 -67.57 -7.76 1.18
CA VAL A 273 -67.66 -9.16 1.61
C VAL A 273 -66.36 -9.90 1.26
N ASN A 274 -65.74 -10.51 2.27
CA ASN A 274 -64.51 -11.30 2.12
C ASN A 274 -64.75 -12.65 1.41
N ALA A 275 -63.67 -13.35 1.06
CA ALA A 275 -63.74 -14.68 0.41
C ALA A 275 -64.52 -15.71 1.25
N ASP A 276 -64.51 -15.57 2.58
CA ASP A 276 -65.22 -16.44 3.52
C ASP A 276 -66.69 -16.05 3.74
N GLY A 277 -67.21 -15.07 2.98
CA GLY A 277 -68.61 -14.62 3.05
C GLY A 277 -68.92 -13.64 4.20
N ALA A 278 -67.93 -13.29 5.02
CA ALA A 278 -68.09 -12.29 6.07
C ALA A 278 -68.17 -10.87 5.50
N ALA A 279 -69.25 -10.14 5.82
CA ALA A 279 -69.43 -8.74 5.44
C ALA A 279 -68.75 -7.80 6.44
N SER A 280 -68.08 -6.77 5.94
CA SER A 280 -67.40 -5.74 6.72
C SER A 280 -67.60 -4.37 6.08
N GLN A 281 -67.49 -3.31 6.87
CA GLN A 281 -67.58 -1.93 6.41
C GLN A 281 -66.18 -1.31 6.41
N ARG A 282 -65.86 -0.52 5.39
CA ARG A 282 -64.54 0.06 5.16
C ARG A 282 -64.65 1.52 4.74
N VAL A 283 -63.70 2.34 5.17
CA VAL A 283 -63.52 3.70 4.67
C VAL A 283 -62.40 3.67 3.65
N LEU A 284 -62.72 3.83 2.38
CA LEU A 284 -61.78 3.71 1.27
C LEU A 284 -61.58 5.06 0.59
N ALA A 285 -60.34 5.52 0.49
CA ALA A 285 -59.95 6.60 -0.42
C ALA A 285 -59.46 5.97 -1.73
N PRO A 286 -60.30 5.88 -2.77
CA PRO A 286 -59.96 5.16 -3.99
C PRO A 286 -58.95 5.97 -4.80
N VAL A 287 -57.89 5.29 -5.25
CA VAL A 287 -56.82 5.89 -6.08
C VAL A 287 -57.01 5.52 -7.55
N ARG A 288 -57.59 4.34 -7.84
CA ARG A 288 -57.81 3.85 -9.20
C ARG A 288 -58.94 2.83 -9.24
N VAL A 289 -59.77 2.90 -10.29
CA VAL A 289 -60.81 1.90 -10.60
C VAL A 289 -60.63 1.42 -12.04
N GLU A 290 -60.10 0.22 -12.22
CA GLU A 290 -59.83 -0.37 -13.54
C GLU A 290 -60.03 -1.90 -13.51
N GLY A 291 -60.41 -2.50 -14.65
CA GLY A 291 -60.46 -3.96 -14.81
C GLY A 291 -61.41 -4.71 -13.86
N GLY A 292 -62.40 -4.02 -13.27
CA GLY A 292 -63.32 -4.62 -12.29
C GLY A 292 -62.80 -4.60 -10.83
N TYR A 293 -61.72 -3.88 -10.55
CA TYR A 293 -61.14 -3.71 -9.23
C TYR A 293 -61.04 -2.23 -8.86
N VAL A 294 -61.10 -1.94 -7.56
CA VAL A 294 -60.74 -0.64 -6.99
C VAL A 294 -59.53 -0.80 -6.10
N THR A 295 -58.49 -0.01 -6.36
CA THR A 295 -57.32 0.10 -5.49
C THR A 295 -57.37 1.44 -4.78
N GLY A 296 -57.27 1.41 -3.46
CA GLY A 296 -57.35 2.60 -2.64
C GLY A 296 -56.72 2.40 -1.27
N PHE A 297 -56.51 3.49 -0.56
CA PHE A 297 -56.09 3.45 0.82
C PHE A 297 -57.31 3.14 1.70
N ASP A 298 -57.30 2.01 2.39
CA ASP A 298 -58.36 1.63 3.32
C ASP A 298 -58.00 2.17 4.71
N HIS A 299 -58.65 3.26 5.12
CA HIS A 299 -58.44 3.89 6.42
C HIS A 299 -58.86 3.00 7.60
N THR A 300 -59.64 1.94 7.36
CA THR A 300 -59.98 0.95 8.41
C THR A 300 -58.86 -0.08 8.61
N ALA A 301 -58.07 -0.38 7.58
CA ALA A 301 -56.92 -1.29 7.65
C ALA A 301 -55.56 -0.58 7.72
N ASP A 302 -55.54 0.74 7.48
CA ASP A 302 -54.36 1.59 7.38
C ASP A 302 -53.33 1.11 6.33
N GLU A 303 -53.81 0.60 5.19
CA GLU A 303 -52.98 0.03 4.13
C GLU A 303 -53.63 0.25 2.74
N VAL A 304 -52.82 0.33 1.68
CA VAL A 304 -53.32 0.33 0.30
C VAL A 304 -53.75 -1.09 -0.10
N ARG A 305 -55.03 -1.25 -0.44
CA ARG A 305 -55.61 -2.54 -0.82
C ARG A 305 -56.38 -2.47 -2.12
N THR A 306 -56.44 -3.61 -2.79
CA THR A 306 -57.19 -3.79 -4.02
C THR A 306 -58.40 -4.69 -3.76
N TYR A 307 -59.59 -4.15 -4.02
CA TYR A 307 -60.87 -4.81 -3.79
C TYR A 307 -61.57 -5.10 -5.13
N PRO A 308 -62.05 -6.33 -5.37
CA PRO A 308 -62.88 -6.62 -6.53
C PRO A 308 -64.26 -5.97 -6.38
N LEU A 309 -64.71 -5.23 -7.41
CA LEU A 309 -65.97 -4.47 -7.37
C LEU A 309 -67.21 -5.36 -7.14
N HIS A 310 -67.21 -6.59 -7.64
CA HIS A 310 -68.33 -7.53 -7.46
C HIS A 310 -68.51 -8.01 -6.01
N ARG A 311 -67.56 -7.70 -5.11
CA ARG A 311 -67.67 -7.97 -3.67
C ARG A 311 -67.99 -6.73 -2.83
N ILE A 312 -68.14 -5.58 -3.48
CA ILE A 312 -68.60 -4.35 -2.82
C ILE A 312 -70.13 -4.35 -2.87
N THR A 313 -70.75 -4.40 -1.68
CA THR A 313 -72.20 -4.47 -1.55
C THR A 313 -72.86 -3.11 -1.73
N GLY A 314 -72.14 -2.02 -1.47
CA GLY A 314 -72.54 -0.67 -1.81
C GLY A 314 -71.60 0.40 -1.28
N VAL A 315 -71.82 1.64 -1.73
CA VAL A 315 -70.97 2.81 -1.45
C VAL A 315 -71.84 3.95 -0.93
N ALA A 316 -71.34 4.70 0.05
CA ALA A 316 -71.91 5.96 0.53
C ALA A 316 -70.81 7.02 0.63
N GLU A 317 -71.12 8.25 0.25
CA GLU A 317 -70.23 9.40 0.46
C GLU A 317 -70.16 9.72 1.95
N LEU A 318 -68.96 10.06 2.44
CA LEU A 318 -68.79 10.59 3.79
C LEU A 318 -69.08 12.08 3.75
N GLU A 319 -70.05 12.56 4.55
CA GLU A 319 -70.23 14.01 4.74
C GLU A 319 -68.98 14.57 5.44
N GLU A 320 -68.35 15.56 4.81
CA GLU A 320 -67.22 16.32 5.34
C GLU A 320 -67.74 17.35 6.35
N ASP A 321 -67.25 17.28 7.60
CA ASP A 321 -67.26 18.39 8.57
C ASP A 321 -65.86 19.02 8.64
#